data_AF-A0A0C2BR67-F1
#
_entry.id   AF-A0A0C2BR67-F1
#
_cell.length_a   1.000
_cell.length_b   1.000
_cell.length_c   1.000
_cell.angle_alpha   90.00
_cell.angle_beta   90.00
_cell.angle_gamma   90.00
#
_symmetry.space_group_name_H-M   'P 1'
#
loop_
_entity.id
_entity.type
_entity.pdbx_description
1 polymer ?
#
loop_
_entity_poly.entity_id
_entity_poly.type
_entity_poly.pdbx_seq_one_letter_code
_entity_poly.pdbx_strand_id
1 'polypeptide(L)'
;MDCPNPVVYADMMKRFSKTLNKVLLAYADMVHKDFPKFSSNEKLACILMNNVQQLRYLLFVATLEPMIHEQTNKLGALLSKIKGPQLQKTQVAAEVDAVLEPLMDLLEGSLQRYFQQCEKTVLKYILKELWRITIVSMEKMVVLPPLADKTVRIGQNFWNCLSMPLYTTTINLQDMARECERSLTPKQCTVLDAALDAIKECFHAGGQGLKKSFFEKSPELQSLKYALSLYTQTTEQLIKTFITSQKQQGEHLPVLFPGTLRQVVPFIDLPSQEQPVGEVSVQVDLFSHPGTGEQKVTVKILAANDLRWQTSSVFKPFVEVHLVGPHLSDKKRKMATKSKPGNWAPKFNETFHL
;
A
#
# COMPACT_ATOMS: atom_id res chain seq x y z
N MET A 1 -15.79 -18.13 -4.88
CA MET A 1 -15.95 -19.44 -5.55
C MET A 1 -14.57 -19.85 -6.02
N ASP A 2 -13.78 -20.45 -5.14
CA ASP A 2 -12.44 -20.93 -5.50
C ASP A 2 -12.61 -22.27 -6.21
N CYS A 3 -12.83 -22.24 -7.53
CA CYS A 3 -13.00 -23.45 -8.34
C CYS A 3 -11.60 -24.04 -8.63
N PRO A 4 -11.27 -25.23 -8.10
CA PRO A 4 -9.93 -25.81 -8.26
C PRO A 4 -9.68 -26.39 -9.65
N ASN A 5 -10.73 -26.56 -10.47
CA ASN A 5 -10.62 -27.12 -11.81
C ASN A 5 -10.57 -25.98 -12.87
N PRO A 6 -9.43 -25.77 -13.55
CA PRO A 6 -9.24 -24.68 -14.50
C PRO A 6 -10.14 -24.81 -15.74
N VAL A 7 -10.52 -26.03 -16.14
CA VAL A 7 -11.41 -26.27 -17.30
C VAL A 7 -12.84 -25.85 -16.98
N VAL A 8 -13.31 -26.16 -15.77
CA VAL A 8 -14.65 -25.77 -15.30
C VAL A 8 -14.71 -24.26 -15.07
N TYR A 9 -13.66 -23.67 -14.47
CA TYR A 9 -13.54 -22.23 -14.33
C TYR A 9 -13.60 -21.52 -15.70
N ALA A 10 -12.90 -22.05 -16.70
CA ALA A 10 -12.94 -21.52 -18.06
C ALA A 10 -14.35 -21.59 -18.68
N ASP A 11 -15.10 -22.68 -18.52
CA ASP A 11 -16.49 -22.76 -19.02
C ASP A 11 -17.42 -21.80 -18.26
N MET A 12 -17.25 -21.66 -16.94
CA MET A 12 -17.98 -20.68 -16.13
C MET A 12 -17.70 -19.24 -16.60
N MET A 13 -16.43 -18.90 -16.84
CA MET A 13 -16.04 -17.60 -17.38
C MET A 13 -16.58 -17.37 -18.78
N LYS A 14 -16.63 -18.42 -19.62
CA LYS A 14 -17.24 -18.35 -20.96
C LYS A 14 -18.74 -18.08 -20.90
N ARG A 15 -19.47 -18.73 -19.97
CA ARG A 15 -20.90 -18.48 -19.75
C ARG A 15 -21.15 -17.09 -19.16
N PHE A 16 -20.33 -16.68 -18.19
CA PHE A 16 -20.39 -15.35 -17.59
C PHE A 16 -20.15 -14.25 -18.63
N SER A 17 -19.15 -14.43 -19.50
CA SER A 17 -18.87 -13.53 -20.62
C SER A 17 -20.07 -13.40 -21.57
N LYS A 18 -20.75 -14.51 -21.91
CA LYS A 18 -21.98 -14.47 -22.73
C LYS A 18 -23.11 -13.71 -22.04
N THR A 19 -23.31 -13.90 -20.74
CA THR A 19 -24.33 -13.18 -19.97
C THR A 19 -24.02 -11.68 -19.91
N LEU A 20 -22.77 -11.33 -19.60
CA LEU A 20 -22.31 -9.94 -19.62
C LEU A 20 -22.53 -9.27 -20.96
N ASN A 21 -22.19 -9.96 -22.07
CA ASN A 21 -22.40 -9.43 -23.40
C ASN A 21 -23.89 -9.16 -23.67
N LYS A 22 -24.79 -10.07 -23.27
CA LYS A 22 -26.24 -9.85 -23.38
C LYS A 22 -26.72 -8.67 -22.55
N VAL A 23 -26.25 -8.52 -21.31
CA VAL A 23 -26.64 -7.40 -20.42
C VAL A 23 -26.14 -6.07 -20.98
N LEU A 24 -24.90 -6.01 -21.48
CA LEU A 24 -24.33 -4.81 -22.07
C LEU A 24 -25.02 -4.41 -23.37
N LEU A 25 -25.36 -5.37 -24.22
CA LEU A 25 -26.13 -5.12 -25.44
C LEU A 25 -27.54 -4.62 -25.09
N ALA A 26 -28.22 -5.26 -24.14
CA ALA A 26 -29.53 -4.82 -23.67
C ALA A 26 -29.47 -3.39 -23.07
N TYR A 27 -28.44 -3.07 -22.29
CA TYR A 27 -28.23 -1.73 -21.77
C TYR A 27 -27.97 -0.71 -22.89
N ALA A 28 -27.13 -1.06 -23.87
CA ALA A 28 -26.88 -0.21 -25.03
C ALA A 28 -28.14 0.01 -25.87
N ASP A 29 -28.95 -1.02 -26.07
CA ASP A 29 -30.23 -0.95 -26.78
C ASP A 29 -31.26 -0.09 -26.03
N MET A 30 -31.32 -0.21 -24.71
CA MET A 30 -32.16 0.64 -23.86
C MET A 30 -31.74 2.11 -23.97
N VAL A 31 -30.45 2.40 -23.85
CA VAL A 31 -29.94 3.77 -23.99
C VAL A 31 -30.19 4.29 -25.40
N HIS A 32 -29.99 3.50 -26.45
CA HIS A 32 -30.28 3.88 -27.83
C HIS A 32 -31.78 4.18 -28.06
N LYS A 33 -32.67 3.38 -27.48
CA LYS A 33 -34.13 3.57 -27.57
C LYS A 33 -34.60 4.84 -26.85
N ASP A 34 -34.01 5.14 -25.71
CA ASP A 34 -34.38 6.31 -24.91
C ASP A 34 -33.61 7.58 -25.30
N PHE A 35 -32.52 7.46 -26.08
CA PHE A 35 -31.68 8.58 -26.51
C PHE A 35 -32.47 9.72 -27.21
N PRO A 36 -33.43 9.46 -28.12
CA PRO A 36 -34.24 10.51 -28.74
C PRO A 36 -35.10 11.32 -27.75
N LYS A 37 -35.38 10.79 -26.55
CA LYS A 37 -36.13 11.52 -25.50
C LYS A 37 -35.26 12.57 -24.79
N PHE A 38 -33.94 12.43 -24.88
CA PHE A 38 -32.96 13.28 -24.22
C PHE A 38 -32.13 14.11 -25.22
N SER A 39 -32.38 13.96 -26.53
CA SER A 39 -31.65 14.67 -27.59
C SER A 39 -31.88 16.18 -27.60
N SER A 40 -32.94 16.66 -26.96
CA SER A 40 -33.20 18.09 -26.74
C SER A 40 -32.30 18.71 -25.66
N ASN A 41 -31.67 17.88 -24.81
CA ASN A 41 -30.74 18.31 -23.77
C ASN A 41 -29.34 17.76 -24.06
N GLU A 42 -28.56 18.53 -24.81
CA GLU A 42 -27.22 18.20 -25.29
C GLU A 42 -26.29 17.70 -24.17
N LYS A 43 -26.36 18.30 -22.98
CA LYS A 43 -25.54 17.91 -21.83
C LYS A 43 -25.89 16.51 -21.32
N LEU A 44 -27.18 16.18 -21.27
CA LEU A 44 -27.65 14.87 -20.81
C LEU A 44 -27.39 13.77 -21.85
N ALA A 45 -27.55 14.09 -23.13
CA ALA A 45 -27.20 13.20 -24.24
C ALA A 45 -25.71 12.83 -24.23
N CYS A 46 -24.83 13.82 -24.02
CA CYS A 46 -23.39 13.59 -23.86
C CYS A 46 -23.05 12.71 -22.64
N ILE A 47 -23.71 12.92 -21.49
CA ILE A 47 -23.51 12.09 -20.29
C ILE A 47 -23.93 10.64 -20.55
N LEU A 48 -25.06 10.41 -21.20
CA LEU A 48 -25.55 9.07 -21.53
C LEU A 48 -24.61 8.32 -22.47
N MET A 49 -24.11 8.97 -23.53
CA MET A 49 -23.11 8.39 -24.43
C MET A 49 -21.81 8.06 -23.70
N ASN A 50 -21.34 8.95 -22.82
CA ASN A 50 -20.13 8.71 -22.02
C ASN A 50 -20.29 7.54 -21.04
N ASN A 51 -21.46 7.38 -20.40
CA ASN A 51 -21.72 6.29 -19.45
C ASN A 51 -21.74 4.91 -20.13
N VAL A 52 -22.35 4.79 -21.32
CA VAL A 52 -22.35 3.53 -22.09
C VAL A 52 -20.93 3.12 -22.45
N GLN A 53 -20.12 4.09 -22.89
CA GLN A 53 -18.73 3.85 -23.23
C GLN A 53 -17.92 3.45 -21.98
N GLN A 54 -18.06 4.19 -20.87
CA GLN A 54 -17.40 3.88 -19.58
C GLN A 54 -17.69 2.46 -19.07
N LEU A 55 -18.94 2.00 -19.10
CA LEU A 55 -19.30 0.66 -18.66
C LEU A 55 -18.65 -0.45 -19.48
N ARG A 56 -18.49 -0.25 -20.80
CA ARG A 56 -17.79 -1.20 -21.68
C ARG A 56 -16.30 -1.28 -21.34
N TYR A 57 -15.66 -0.14 -21.07
CA TYR A 57 -14.24 -0.13 -20.74
C TYR A 57 -13.94 -0.72 -19.36
N LEU A 58 -14.74 -0.38 -18.34
CA LEU A 58 -14.56 -0.90 -16.98
C LEU A 58 -14.66 -2.41 -16.93
N LEU A 59 -15.60 -3.00 -17.68
CA LEU A 59 -15.74 -4.44 -17.74
C LEU A 59 -14.55 -5.12 -18.41
N PHE A 60 -14.07 -4.54 -19.51
CA PHE A 60 -12.90 -5.06 -20.22
C PHE A 60 -11.64 -5.01 -19.34
N VAL A 61 -11.46 -3.93 -18.60
CA VAL A 61 -10.35 -3.79 -17.66
C VAL A 61 -10.41 -4.83 -16.54
N ALA A 62 -11.60 -5.08 -15.99
CA ALA A 62 -11.78 -6.05 -14.91
C ALA A 62 -11.39 -7.49 -15.30
N THR A 63 -11.40 -7.84 -16.61
CA THR A 63 -10.92 -9.14 -17.07
C THR A 63 -9.40 -9.22 -17.20
N LEU A 64 -8.71 -8.08 -17.29
CA LEU A 64 -7.25 -8.01 -17.40
C LEU A 64 -6.56 -8.07 -16.03
N GLU A 65 -7.22 -7.56 -14.99
CA GLU A 65 -6.71 -7.54 -13.61
C GLU A 65 -6.23 -8.91 -13.09
N PRO A 66 -7.02 -10.01 -13.17
CA PRO A 66 -6.55 -11.31 -12.68
C PRO A 66 -5.35 -11.85 -13.47
N MET A 67 -5.27 -11.57 -14.78
CA MET A 67 -4.13 -11.98 -15.60
C MET A 67 -2.86 -11.22 -15.19
N ILE A 68 -2.96 -9.92 -14.95
CA ILE A 68 -1.84 -9.09 -14.46
C ILE A 68 -1.40 -9.56 -13.08
N HIS A 69 -2.33 -9.86 -12.17
CA HIS A 69 -2.00 -10.39 -10.84
C HIS A 69 -1.23 -11.70 -10.93
N GLU A 70 -1.63 -12.61 -11.82
CA GLU A 70 -0.93 -13.87 -12.03
C GLU A 70 0.51 -13.66 -12.52
N GLN A 71 0.71 -12.79 -13.52
CA GLN A 71 2.08 -12.53 -14.02
C GLN A 71 2.92 -11.74 -13.02
N THR A 72 2.30 -10.83 -12.26
CA THR A 72 2.99 -10.07 -11.20
C THR A 72 3.44 -10.99 -10.06
N ASN A 73 2.67 -12.02 -9.73
CA ASN A 73 3.09 -13.06 -8.79
C ASN A 73 4.31 -13.84 -9.30
N LYS A 74 4.33 -14.21 -10.59
CA LYS A 74 5.49 -14.89 -11.19
C LYS A 74 6.72 -13.99 -11.18
N LEU A 75 6.56 -12.71 -11.52
CA LEU A 75 7.59 -11.68 -11.43
C LEU A 75 8.17 -11.62 -10.00
N GLY A 76 7.32 -11.52 -8.97
CA GLY A 76 7.75 -11.53 -7.58
C GLY A 76 8.52 -12.79 -7.19
N ALA A 77 8.07 -13.96 -7.67
CA ALA A 77 8.76 -15.23 -7.44
C ALA A 77 10.15 -15.28 -8.12
N LEU A 78 10.31 -14.73 -9.32
CA LEU A 78 11.60 -14.62 -10.00
C LEU A 78 12.52 -13.62 -9.29
N LEU A 79 11.99 -12.48 -8.87
CA LEU A 79 12.71 -11.47 -8.10
C LEU A 79 13.28 -12.06 -6.80
N SER A 80 12.50 -12.88 -6.10
CA SER A 80 12.93 -13.54 -4.85
C SER A 80 14.15 -14.45 -5.00
N LYS A 81 14.43 -14.95 -6.22
CA LYS A 81 15.58 -15.82 -6.52
C LYS A 81 16.88 -15.03 -6.72
N ILE A 82 16.80 -13.72 -6.95
CA ILE A 82 17.97 -12.87 -7.16
C ILE A 82 18.71 -12.69 -5.84
N LYS A 83 19.98 -13.08 -5.83
CA LYS A 83 20.91 -12.91 -4.71
C LYS A 83 22.21 -12.27 -5.21
N GLY A 84 23.01 -11.76 -4.28
CA GLY A 84 24.32 -11.20 -4.56
C GLY A 84 24.46 -9.72 -4.15
N PRO A 85 25.66 -9.16 -4.30
CA PRO A 85 25.97 -7.78 -3.92
C PRO A 85 25.18 -6.78 -4.77
N GLN A 86 24.96 -5.57 -4.23
CA GLN A 86 24.30 -4.50 -4.95
C GLN A 86 25.14 -4.08 -6.18
N LEU A 87 24.50 -3.99 -7.33
CA LEU A 87 25.10 -3.60 -8.62
C LEU A 87 24.44 -2.33 -9.15
N GLN A 88 25.10 -1.64 -10.08
CA GLN A 88 24.50 -0.49 -10.76
C GLN A 88 23.40 -0.93 -11.75
N LYS A 89 22.45 -0.03 -12.06
CA LYS A 89 21.34 -0.30 -13.01
C LYS A 89 21.79 -0.89 -14.34
N THR A 90 22.93 -0.46 -14.88
CA THR A 90 23.45 -0.92 -16.18
C THR A 90 23.91 -2.39 -16.15
N GLN A 91 24.19 -2.93 -14.97
CA GLN A 91 24.75 -4.28 -14.78
C GLN A 91 23.69 -5.33 -14.46
N VAL A 92 22.42 -4.93 -14.27
CA VAL A 92 21.32 -5.84 -13.90
C VAL A 92 20.37 -6.12 -15.08
N ALA A 93 20.75 -5.80 -16.31
CA ALA A 93 19.88 -5.94 -17.48
C ALA A 93 19.36 -7.38 -17.68
N ALA A 94 20.24 -8.38 -17.53
CA ALA A 94 19.85 -9.78 -17.66
C ALA A 94 18.84 -10.21 -16.57
N GLU A 95 19.02 -9.74 -15.33
CA GLU A 95 18.06 -10.00 -14.27
C GLU A 95 16.74 -9.25 -14.47
N VAL A 96 16.77 -8.03 -15.03
CA VAL A 96 15.57 -7.27 -15.38
C VAL A 96 14.75 -8.01 -16.44
N ASP A 97 15.40 -8.45 -17.52
CA ASP A 97 14.74 -9.19 -18.59
C ASP A 97 14.11 -10.48 -18.07
N ALA A 98 14.85 -11.26 -17.27
CA ALA A 98 14.35 -12.50 -16.67
C ALA A 98 13.16 -12.26 -15.70
N VAL A 99 13.21 -11.20 -14.89
CA VAL A 99 12.12 -10.89 -13.94
C VAL A 99 10.88 -10.37 -14.66
N LEU A 100 11.05 -9.59 -15.73
CA LEU A 100 9.96 -8.99 -16.48
C LEU A 100 9.29 -9.91 -17.49
N GLU A 101 9.97 -10.95 -17.96
CA GLU A 101 9.50 -11.87 -19.02
C GLU A 101 8.01 -12.25 -18.87
N PRO A 102 7.50 -12.73 -17.70
CA PRO A 102 6.10 -13.14 -17.59
C PRO A 102 5.10 -12.00 -17.80
N LEU A 103 5.46 -10.79 -17.36
CA LEU A 103 4.60 -9.61 -17.45
C LEU A 103 4.68 -8.99 -18.85
N MET A 104 5.88 -8.93 -19.43
CA MET A 104 6.11 -8.37 -20.77
C MET A 104 5.46 -9.22 -21.85
N ASP A 105 5.51 -10.55 -21.78
CA ASP A 105 4.82 -11.43 -22.72
C ASP A 105 3.31 -11.15 -22.78
N LEU A 106 2.68 -10.97 -21.61
CA LEU A 106 1.26 -10.62 -21.52
C LEU A 106 0.99 -9.21 -22.05
N LEU A 107 1.81 -8.24 -21.65
CA LEU A 107 1.66 -6.84 -22.02
C LEU A 107 1.87 -6.65 -23.52
N GLU A 108 2.98 -7.10 -24.10
CA GLU A 108 3.27 -6.97 -25.52
C GLU A 108 2.17 -7.64 -26.38
N GLY A 109 1.80 -8.88 -26.06
CA GLY A 109 0.76 -9.60 -26.78
C GLY A 109 -0.62 -8.96 -26.69
N SER A 110 -0.92 -8.23 -25.61
CA SER A 110 -2.18 -7.51 -25.41
C SER A 110 -2.15 -6.12 -26.06
N LEU A 111 -1.08 -5.36 -25.80
CA LEU A 111 -0.87 -4.02 -26.30
C LEU A 111 -0.81 -3.98 -27.83
N GLN A 112 -0.12 -4.92 -28.47
CA GLN A 112 -0.07 -5.01 -29.92
C GLN A 112 -1.48 -5.15 -30.52
N ARG A 113 -2.33 -6.00 -29.94
CA ARG A 113 -3.73 -6.14 -30.36
C ARG A 113 -4.52 -4.84 -30.16
N TYR A 114 -4.33 -4.15 -29.04
CA TYR A 114 -5.01 -2.88 -28.78
C TYR A 114 -4.56 -1.77 -29.72
N PHE A 115 -3.26 -1.68 -30.03
CA PHE A 115 -2.74 -0.69 -30.99
C PHE A 115 -3.32 -0.87 -32.40
N GLN A 116 -3.62 -2.10 -32.81
CA GLN A 116 -4.19 -2.39 -34.12
C GLN A 116 -5.71 -2.25 -34.18
N GLN A 117 -6.42 -2.59 -33.10
CA GLN A 117 -7.87 -2.76 -33.12
C GLN A 117 -8.65 -1.65 -32.41
N CYS A 118 -8.01 -0.86 -31.54
CA CYS A 118 -8.69 0.17 -30.76
C CYS A 118 -8.60 1.55 -31.42
N GLU A 119 -9.71 2.30 -31.35
CA GLU A 119 -9.69 3.74 -31.64
C GLU A 119 -8.78 4.47 -30.64
N LYS A 120 -8.17 5.59 -31.06
CA LYS A 120 -7.18 6.34 -30.29
C LYS A 120 -7.64 6.71 -28.87
N THR A 121 -8.88 7.15 -28.70
CA THR A 121 -9.44 7.53 -27.39
C THR A 121 -9.63 6.31 -26.48
N VAL A 122 -10.15 5.22 -27.03
CA VAL A 122 -10.33 3.92 -26.36
C VAL A 122 -8.98 3.34 -25.94
N LEU A 123 -8.02 3.33 -26.85
CA LEU A 123 -6.65 2.89 -26.60
C LEU A 123 -6.04 3.66 -25.42
N LYS A 124 -6.12 5.00 -25.41
CA LYS A 124 -5.56 5.80 -24.30
C LYS A 124 -6.23 5.46 -22.96
N TYR A 125 -7.52 5.17 -22.95
CA TYR A 125 -8.21 4.76 -21.73
C TYR A 125 -7.71 3.40 -21.24
N ILE A 126 -7.68 2.40 -22.13
CA ILE A 126 -7.21 1.04 -21.83
C ILE A 126 -5.77 1.07 -21.32
N LEU A 127 -4.88 1.83 -21.96
CA LEU A 127 -3.48 1.96 -21.56
C LEU A 127 -3.33 2.58 -20.16
N LYS A 128 -4.08 3.64 -19.84
CA LYS A 128 -4.02 4.27 -18.51
C LYS A 128 -4.43 3.30 -17.41
N GLU A 129 -5.46 2.50 -17.68
CA GLU A 129 -6.02 1.61 -16.68
C GLU A 129 -5.18 0.33 -16.52
N LEU A 130 -4.65 -0.22 -17.61
CA LEU A 130 -3.64 -1.28 -17.60
C LEU A 130 -2.38 -0.85 -16.84
N TRP A 131 -1.90 0.37 -17.08
CA TRP A 131 -0.78 0.96 -16.34
C TRP A 131 -1.11 1.01 -14.85
N ARG A 132 -2.27 1.58 -14.48
CA ARG A 132 -2.72 1.69 -13.09
C ARG A 132 -2.72 0.34 -12.40
N ILE A 133 -3.34 -0.68 -13.01
CA ILE A 133 -3.40 -2.04 -12.45
C ILE A 133 -1.98 -2.60 -12.30
N THR A 134 -1.16 -2.56 -13.36
CA THR A 134 0.21 -3.10 -13.34
C THR A 134 1.03 -2.53 -12.19
N ILE A 135 1.03 -1.21 -12.02
CA ILE A 135 1.79 -0.55 -10.96
C ILE A 135 1.22 -0.87 -9.58
N VAL A 136 -0.10 -0.79 -9.39
CA VAL A 136 -0.73 -1.11 -8.10
C VAL A 136 -0.50 -2.57 -7.71
N SER A 137 -0.54 -3.50 -8.66
CA SER A 137 -0.26 -4.91 -8.42
C SER A 137 1.20 -5.13 -8.03
N MET A 138 2.15 -4.50 -8.73
CA MET A 138 3.57 -4.59 -8.36
C MET A 138 3.81 -4.03 -6.95
N GLU A 139 3.20 -2.89 -6.62
CA GLU A 139 3.30 -2.31 -5.28
C GLU A 139 2.77 -3.28 -4.22
N LYS A 140 1.52 -3.75 -4.36
CA LYS A 140 0.86 -4.55 -3.32
C LYS A 140 1.37 -5.97 -3.18
N MET A 141 1.81 -6.59 -4.28
CA MET A 141 2.13 -8.01 -4.32
C MET A 141 3.63 -8.29 -4.25
N VAL A 142 4.47 -7.31 -4.60
CA VAL A 142 5.93 -7.48 -4.69
C VAL A 142 6.66 -6.53 -3.74
N VAL A 143 6.26 -5.25 -3.71
CA VAL A 143 6.97 -4.22 -2.94
C VAL A 143 6.51 -4.17 -1.49
N LEU A 144 5.22 -4.26 -1.22
CA LEU A 144 4.71 -4.18 0.14
C LEU A 144 4.88 -5.53 0.86
N PRO A 145 5.29 -5.54 2.14
CA PRO A 145 5.35 -6.77 2.91
C PRO A 145 3.95 -7.38 3.01
N PRO A 146 3.83 -8.71 2.89
CA PRO A 146 2.54 -9.39 3.01
C PRO A 146 2.03 -9.21 4.44
N LEU A 147 1.00 -8.38 4.63
CA LEU A 147 0.30 -8.26 5.90
C LEU A 147 -0.36 -9.62 6.20
N ALA A 148 0.05 -10.29 7.28
CA ALA A 148 -0.48 -11.60 7.65
C ALA A 148 -2.02 -11.60 7.70
N ASP A 149 -2.60 -12.48 6.87
CA ASP A 149 -3.98 -12.49 6.39
C ASP A 149 -5.01 -13.06 7.39
N LYS A 150 -4.84 -12.87 8.72
CA LYS A 150 -5.76 -13.47 9.70
C LYS A 150 -7.00 -12.63 10.02
N THR A 151 -7.13 -11.40 9.51
CA THR A 151 -8.34 -10.59 9.70
C THR A 151 -8.76 -9.74 8.50
N VAL A 152 -8.09 -9.80 7.34
CA VAL A 152 -8.32 -8.83 6.26
C VAL A 152 -8.52 -9.51 4.90
N ARG A 153 -9.60 -10.30 4.79
CA ARG A 153 -10.34 -10.36 3.53
C ARG A 153 -11.09 -9.03 3.33
N ILE A 154 -10.36 -7.96 3.04
CA ILE A 154 -10.94 -6.67 2.60
C ILE A 154 -10.61 -6.50 1.12
N GLY A 155 -11.43 -7.16 0.29
CA GLY A 155 -11.74 -6.61 -1.02
C GLY A 155 -12.50 -5.30 -0.78
N GLN A 156 -12.02 -4.22 -1.39
CA GLN A 156 -12.50 -2.84 -1.30
C GLN A 156 -12.28 -2.18 0.07
N ASN A 157 -11.47 -1.10 0.07
CA ASN A 157 -11.11 -0.20 1.20
C ASN A 157 -9.73 -0.45 1.82
N PHE A 158 -8.69 -0.36 0.98
CA PHE A 158 -7.27 -0.40 1.34
C PHE A 158 -6.79 0.80 2.20
N TRP A 159 -7.62 1.83 2.37
CA TRP A 159 -7.29 3.02 3.17
C TRP A 159 -7.64 2.90 4.67
N ASN A 160 -8.46 1.93 5.07
CA ASN A 160 -8.93 1.82 6.47
C ASN A 160 -8.01 0.97 7.37
N CYS A 161 -6.98 0.33 6.84
CA CYS A 161 -6.04 -0.46 7.64
C CYS A 161 -4.83 0.34 8.13
N LEU A 162 -4.50 1.47 7.50
CA LEU A 162 -3.43 2.38 7.95
C LEU A 162 -3.92 3.39 9.00
N SER A 163 -5.21 3.37 9.34
CA SER A 163 -5.87 4.27 10.31
C SER A 163 -6.39 3.55 11.56
N MET A 164 -6.06 2.27 11.77
CA MET A 164 -6.44 1.59 13.02
C MET A 164 -5.61 2.13 14.19
N PRO A 165 -6.24 2.66 15.26
CA PRO A 165 -5.53 3.01 16.47
C PRO A 165 -4.87 1.76 17.06
N LEU A 166 -3.61 1.91 17.49
CA LEU A 166 -2.73 0.88 18.06
C LEU A 166 -3.24 0.34 19.41
N TYR A 167 -4.50 -0.10 19.51
CA TYR A 167 -5.10 -0.48 20.80
C TYR A 167 -5.93 -1.76 20.81
N THR A 168 -6.20 -2.44 19.68
CA THR A 168 -7.08 -3.64 19.71
C THR A 168 -6.54 -4.89 19.04
N THR A 169 -5.28 -4.93 18.61
CA THR A 169 -4.63 -6.20 18.35
C THR A 169 -3.21 -6.09 18.84
N THR A 170 -2.83 -6.92 19.81
CA THR A 170 -1.43 -7.33 19.95
C THR A 170 -1.07 -8.01 18.64
N ILE A 171 -0.75 -7.22 17.62
CA ILE A 171 -0.02 -7.69 16.45
C ILE A 171 1.20 -8.34 17.07
N ASN A 172 1.33 -9.65 16.94
CA ASN A 172 2.47 -10.38 17.45
C ASN A 172 3.70 -9.76 16.79
N LEU A 173 4.39 -8.86 17.48
CA LEU A 173 5.61 -8.19 17.01
C LEU A 173 6.71 -9.21 16.69
N GLN A 174 6.59 -10.44 17.22
CA GLN A 174 7.38 -11.60 16.82
C GLN A 174 7.15 -12.03 15.37
N ASP A 175 5.91 -11.94 14.86
CA ASP A 175 5.60 -12.21 13.45
C ASP A 175 6.16 -11.09 12.56
N MET A 176 6.08 -9.82 12.97
CA MET A 176 6.71 -8.70 12.23
C MET A 176 8.24 -8.83 12.12
N ALA A 177 8.91 -9.26 13.19
CA ALA A 177 10.36 -9.50 13.19
C ALA A 177 10.75 -10.70 12.32
N ARG A 178 9.89 -11.72 12.23
CA ARG A 178 10.09 -12.92 11.39
C ARG A 178 9.76 -12.63 9.91
N GLU A 179 8.84 -11.70 9.63
CA GLU A 179 8.50 -11.21 8.30
C GLU A 179 9.57 -10.28 7.68
N CYS A 180 10.47 -9.72 8.50
CA CYS A 180 11.66 -8.98 8.05
C CYS A 180 12.57 -9.85 7.14
N GLU A 181 12.52 -11.19 7.29
CA GLU A 181 13.25 -12.16 6.44
C GLU A 181 12.74 -12.24 4.99
N ARG A 182 11.59 -11.64 4.67
CA ARG A 182 11.04 -11.56 3.30
C ARG A 182 11.13 -10.16 2.68
N SER A 183 11.84 -9.24 3.33
CA SER A 183 12.08 -7.90 2.80
C SER A 183 12.91 -7.94 1.51
N LEU A 184 12.65 -7.00 0.60
CA LEU A 184 13.44 -6.87 -0.62
C LEU A 184 14.88 -6.47 -0.30
N THR A 185 15.84 -7.12 -0.95
CA THR A 185 17.25 -6.75 -0.88
C THR A 185 17.53 -5.50 -1.72
N PRO A 186 18.59 -4.72 -1.43
CA PRO A 186 18.96 -3.55 -2.24
C PRO A 186 19.20 -3.88 -3.73
N LYS A 187 19.72 -5.07 -4.04
CA LYS A 187 19.86 -5.55 -5.42
C LYS A 187 18.49 -5.75 -6.07
N GLN A 188 17.55 -6.40 -5.38
CA GLN A 188 16.18 -6.59 -5.88
C GLN A 188 15.44 -5.26 -6.08
N CYS A 189 15.61 -4.29 -5.19
CA CYS A 189 15.07 -2.93 -5.38
C CYS A 189 15.63 -2.26 -6.64
N THR A 190 16.93 -2.43 -6.91
CA THR A 190 17.58 -1.88 -8.11
C THR A 190 17.06 -2.54 -9.39
N VAL A 191 16.91 -3.88 -9.38
CA VAL A 191 16.31 -4.63 -10.49
C VAL A 191 14.88 -4.16 -10.73
N LEU A 192 14.08 -4.01 -9.67
CA LEU A 192 12.69 -3.59 -9.81
C LEU A 192 12.56 -2.14 -10.33
N ASP A 193 13.41 -1.22 -9.86
CA ASP A 193 13.42 0.15 -10.35
C ASP A 193 13.83 0.24 -11.84
N ALA A 194 14.78 -0.56 -12.29
CA ALA A 194 15.12 -0.70 -13.70
C ALA A 194 13.99 -1.38 -14.52
N ALA A 195 13.30 -2.36 -13.92
CA ALA A 195 12.15 -3.01 -14.54
C ALA A 195 10.98 -2.04 -14.78
N LEU A 196 10.73 -1.10 -13.85
CA LEU A 196 9.75 -0.04 -14.05
C LEU A 196 10.09 0.86 -15.24
N ASP A 197 11.38 1.09 -15.51
CA ASP A 197 11.83 1.85 -16.68
C ASP A 197 11.46 1.12 -17.99
N ALA A 198 11.65 -0.20 -18.06
CA ALA A 198 11.24 -1.01 -19.21
C ALA A 198 9.72 -1.08 -19.39
N ILE A 199 8.94 -1.25 -18.31
CA ILE A 199 7.47 -1.21 -18.37
C ILE A 199 7.00 0.14 -18.90
N LYS A 200 7.58 1.26 -18.45
CA LYS A 200 7.25 2.60 -18.99
C LYS A 200 7.49 2.68 -20.49
N GLU A 201 8.61 2.19 -20.99
CA GLU A 201 8.91 2.22 -22.42
C GLU A 201 7.94 1.33 -23.23
N CYS A 202 7.53 0.18 -22.69
CA CYS A 202 6.47 -0.66 -23.26
C CYS A 202 5.14 0.10 -23.42
N PHE A 203 4.68 0.78 -22.36
CA PHE A 203 3.47 1.59 -22.40
C PHE A 203 3.63 2.90 -23.20
N HIS A 204 4.86 3.38 -23.40
CA HIS A 204 5.15 4.54 -24.25
C HIS A 204 5.07 4.17 -25.73
N ALA A 205 5.56 2.98 -26.10
CA ALA A 205 5.53 2.42 -27.45
C ALA A 205 5.99 3.41 -28.53
N GLY A 206 7.13 4.07 -28.31
CA GLY A 206 7.70 5.05 -29.25
C GLY A 206 6.79 6.27 -29.54
N GLY A 207 5.91 6.62 -28.60
CA GLY A 207 4.97 7.75 -28.72
C GLY A 207 3.55 7.39 -29.16
N GLN A 208 3.32 6.14 -29.57
CA GLN A 208 1.98 5.64 -29.90
C GLN A 208 1.13 5.43 -28.63
N GLY A 209 1.79 5.03 -27.54
CA GLY A 209 1.21 4.80 -26.23
C GLY A 209 1.11 6.06 -25.36
N LEU A 210 1.28 5.93 -24.05
CA LEU A 210 1.11 7.05 -23.12
C LEU A 210 2.27 8.06 -23.23
N LYS A 211 1.99 9.34 -22.93
CA LYS A 211 3.01 10.40 -22.93
C LYS A 211 3.96 10.20 -21.74
N LYS A 212 5.25 10.50 -21.89
CA LYS A 212 6.22 10.42 -20.79
C LYS A 212 5.79 11.23 -19.56
N SER A 213 5.19 12.42 -19.78
CA SER A 213 4.65 13.27 -18.71
C SER A 213 3.47 12.67 -17.93
N PHE A 214 2.79 11.66 -18.47
CA PHE A 214 1.75 10.93 -17.74
C PHE A 214 2.36 10.07 -16.64
N PHE A 215 3.45 9.35 -16.92
CA PHE A 215 4.10 8.47 -15.95
C PHE A 215 4.69 9.25 -14.78
N GLU A 216 5.36 10.38 -15.04
CA GLU A 216 5.95 11.23 -13.99
C GLU A 216 4.89 11.81 -13.02
N LYS A 217 3.65 11.97 -13.49
CA LYS A 217 2.51 12.47 -12.70
C LYS A 217 1.62 11.35 -12.15
N SER A 218 1.92 10.08 -12.43
CA SER A 218 1.10 8.96 -11.98
C SER A 218 1.22 8.83 -10.46
N PRO A 219 0.12 8.99 -9.70
CA PRO A 219 0.16 8.84 -8.24
C PRO A 219 0.51 7.41 -7.83
N GLU A 220 0.14 6.41 -8.63
CA GLU A 220 0.48 5.00 -8.40
C GLU A 220 1.98 4.77 -8.52
N LEU A 221 2.63 5.36 -9.54
CA LEU A 221 4.07 5.24 -9.70
C LEU A 221 4.83 5.96 -8.57
N GLN A 222 4.32 7.11 -8.13
CA GLN A 222 4.89 7.84 -7.00
C GLN A 222 4.77 7.04 -5.70
N SER A 223 3.63 6.42 -5.45
CA SER A 223 3.40 5.53 -4.29
C SER A 223 4.37 4.36 -4.31
N LEU A 224 4.47 3.65 -5.44
CA LEU A 224 5.38 2.51 -5.58
C LEU A 224 6.84 2.93 -5.40
N LYS A 225 7.29 4.02 -6.03
CA LYS A 225 8.66 4.53 -5.86
C LYS A 225 8.95 4.95 -4.43
N TYR A 226 7.98 5.55 -3.74
CA TYR A 226 8.09 5.86 -2.32
C TYR A 226 8.26 4.58 -1.51
N ALA A 227 7.40 3.56 -1.73
CA ALA A 227 7.51 2.27 -1.07
C ALA A 227 8.86 1.58 -1.32
N LEU A 228 9.36 1.63 -2.55
CA LEU A 228 10.71 1.15 -2.89
C LEU A 228 11.82 1.90 -2.15
N SER A 229 11.69 3.23 -2.02
CA SER A 229 12.69 4.05 -1.33
C SER A 229 12.85 3.64 0.13
N LEU A 230 11.77 3.18 0.78
CA LEU A 230 11.80 2.75 2.19
C LEU A 230 12.78 1.59 2.44
N TYR A 231 13.01 0.73 1.45
CA TYR A 231 13.99 -0.36 1.53
C TYR A 231 15.45 0.10 1.47
N THR A 232 15.69 1.32 0.99
CA THR A 232 17.03 1.90 0.81
C THR A 232 17.34 3.02 1.81
N GLN A 233 16.35 3.43 2.61
CA GLN A 233 16.53 4.48 3.61
C GLN A 233 17.25 3.95 4.85
N THR A 234 18.00 4.85 5.52
CA THR A 234 18.58 4.51 6.82
C THR A 234 17.48 4.40 7.87
N THR A 235 17.66 3.54 8.87
CA THR A 235 16.72 3.40 9.99
C THR A 235 16.42 4.75 10.66
N GLU A 236 17.43 5.63 10.75
CA GLU A 236 17.28 6.98 11.29
C GLU A 236 16.29 7.84 10.47
N GLN A 237 16.37 7.81 9.14
CA GLN A 237 15.47 8.54 8.25
C GLN A 237 14.03 8.00 8.34
N LEU A 238 13.88 6.68 8.42
CA LEU A 238 12.58 6.04 8.59
C LEU A 238 11.91 6.46 9.91
N ILE A 239 12.68 6.47 11.02
CA ILE A 239 12.20 6.92 12.33
C ILE A 239 11.79 8.40 12.30
N LYS A 240 12.61 9.27 11.71
CA LYS A 240 12.29 10.70 11.57
C LYS A 240 11.00 10.91 10.78
N THR A 241 10.82 10.17 9.69
CA THR A 241 9.62 10.23 8.84
C THR A 241 8.38 9.75 9.60
N PHE A 242 8.49 8.65 10.35
CA PHE A 242 7.42 8.13 11.20
C PHE A 242 7.02 9.15 12.27
N ILE A 243 7.97 9.70 13.03
CA ILE A 243 7.71 10.70 14.07
C ILE A 243 7.03 11.94 13.47
N THR A 244 7.48 12.40 12.30
CA THR A 244 6.90 13.55 11.61
C THR A 244 5.46 13.27 11.18
N SER A 245 5.19 12.09 10.63
CA SER A 245 3.85 11.64 10.24
C SER A 245 2.91 11.58 11.46
N GLN A 246 3.37 11.02 12.58
CA GLN A 246 2.58 10.95 13.81
C GLN A 246 2.26 12.34 14.39
N LYS A 247 3.20 13.30 14.30
CA LYS A 247 2.96 14.68 14.74
C LYS A 247 1.93 15.42 13.87
N GLN A 248 1.89 15.15 12.57
CA GLN A 248 0.98 15.81 11.64
C GLN A 248 -0.47 15.28 11.70
N GLN A 249 -0.67 14.06 12.20
CA GLN A 249 -2.01 13.48 12.39
C GLN A 249 -2.86 14.24 13.44
N GLY A 250 -2.27 15.12 14.26
CA GLY A 250 -2.98 15.96 15.23
C GLY A 250 -3.41 17.36 14.74
N GLU A 251 -3.03 17.76 13.51
CA GLU A 251 -3.02 19.18 13.11
C GLU A 251 -3.70 19.45 11.75
N HIS A 252 -4.78 18.74 11.36
CA HIS A 252 -5.50 19.07 10.13
C HIS A 252 -7.01 19.30 10.31
N LEU A 253 -7.38 20.59 10.28
CA LEU A 253 -8.72 21.07 9.90
C LEU A 253 -9.05 20.63 8.46
N PRO A 254 -10.34 20.38 8.13
CA PRO A 254 -10.75 19.96 6.80
C PRO A 254 -10.59 21.11 5.79
N VAL A 255 -9.76 20.87 4.77
CA VAL A 255 -9.68 21.71 3.57
C VAL A 255 -10.91 21.41 2.70
N LEU A 256 -11.83 22.36 2.62
CA LEU A 256 -12.91 22.37 1.61
C LEU A 256 -12.29 22.53 0.21
N PHE A 257 -12.32 21.49 -0.61
CA PHE A 257 -12.17 21.65 -2.05
C PHE A 257 -13.52 22.09 -2.64
N PRO A 258 -13.64 23.28 -3.25
CA PRO A 258 -14.88 23.68 -3.90
C PRO A 258 -15.01 22.94 -5.24
N GLY A 259 -16.10 22.18 -5.43
CA GLY A 259 -16.62 21.96 -6.78
C GLY A 259 -16.99 20.55 -7.27
N THR A 260 -17.27 19.54 -6.44
CA THR A 260 -17.89 18.29 -6.97
C THR A 260 -18.99 17.72 -6.09
N LEU A 261 -20.24 17.89 -6.52
CA LEU A 261 -21.42 17.19 -6.00
C LEU A 261 -21.39 15.72 -6.45
N ARG A 262 -20.85 14.82 -5.62
CA ARG A 262 -21.19 13.39 -5.67
C ARG A 262 -21.15 12.82 -4.26
N GLN A 263 -22.34 12.36 -3.84
CA GLN A 263 -22.58 11.37 -2.79
C GLN A 263 -21.98 11.70 -1.43
N VAL A 264 -22.83 12.30 -0.58
CA VAL A 264 -22.63 12.41 0.86
C VAL A 264 -22.54 10.99 1.43
N VAL A 265 -21.33 10.46 1.51
CA VAL A 265 -21.00 9.40 2.47
C VAL A 265 -20.66 10.17 3.74
N PRO A 266 -21.34 9.94 4.88
CA PRO A 266 -20.93 10.56 6.13
C PRO A 266 -19.57 9.97 6.49
N PHE A 267 -18.53 10.71 6.13
CA PHE A 267 -17.18 10.53 6.62
C PHE A 267 -17.20 10.93 8.09
N ILE A 268 -17.63 10.02 8.95
CA ILE A 268 -17.42 10.12 10.39
C ILE A 268 -15.98 9.66 10.64
N ASP A 269 -15.01 10.41 10.12
CA ASP A 269 -13.74 10.52 10.80
C ASP A 269 -13.98 11.51 11.93
N LEU A 270 -14.42 10.99 13.08
CA LEU A 270 -14.12 11.70 14.29
C LEU A 270 -12.59 11.70 14.40
N PRO A 271 -11.91 12.87 14.43
CA PRO A 271 -10.52 12.89 14.85
C PRO A 271 -10.45 12.19 16.19
N SER A 272 -9.35 11.51 16.49
CA SER A 272 -9.08 11.03 17.85
C SER A 272 -9.09 12.26 18.77
N GLN A 273 -10.27 12.61 19.29
CA GLN A 273 -10.55 13.72 20.20
C GLN A 273 -10.01 13.44 21.60
N GLU A 274 -9.13 12.45 21.75
CA GLU A 274 -8.48 12.19 23.01
C GLU A 274 -7.43 13.29 23.21
N GLN A 275 -7.84 14.31 23.96
CA GLN A 275 -6.89 15.22 24.61
C GLN A 275 -5.80 14.37 25.28
N PRO A 276 -4.53 14.82 25.28
CA PRO A 276 -3.45 14.08 25.91
C PRO A 276 -3.85 13.68 27.33
N VAL A 277 -3.86 12.38 27.59
CA VAL A 277 -4.24 11.78 28.89
C VAL A 277 -3.09 11.81 29.90
N GLY A 278 -2.04 12.58 29.61
CA GLY A 278 -0.85 12.81 30.43
C GLY A 278 0.44 12.77 29.61
N GLU A 279 1.56 13.02 30.28
CA GLU A 279 2.90 13.03 29.71
C GLU A 279 3.81 12.05 30.47
N VAL A 280 4.71 11.36 29.77
CA VAL A 280 5.75 10.55 30.42
C VAL A 280 7.11 11.16 30.11
N SER A 281 7.84 11.54 31.16
CA SER A 281 9.21 12.07 31.05
C SER A 281 10.22 10.93 31.12
N VAL A 282 10.89 10.66 30.01
CA VAL A 282 11.88 9.58 29.86
C VAL A 282 13.20 10.16 29.35
N GLN A 283 14.30 9.73 29.95
CA GLN A 283 15.65 9.99 29.45
C GLN A 283 16.21 8.68 28.86
N VAL A 284 16.73 8.75 27.63
CA VAL A 284 17.32 7.61 26.95
C VAL A 284 18.76 7.95 26.56
N ASP A 285 19.71 7.22 27.13
CA ASP A 285 21.14 7.35 26.85
C ASP A 285 21.62 6.14 26.04
N LEU A 286 22.17 6.38 24.85
CA LEU A 286 22.80 5.36 24.01
C LEU A 286 24.32 5.50 24.06
N PHE A 287 25.00 4.42 24.42
CA PHE A 287 26.46 4.34 24.40
C PHE A 287 26.91 3.22 23.46
N SER A 288 27.82 3.54 22.54
CA SER A 288 28.47 2.53 21.68
C SER A 288 29.91 2.34 22.14
N HIS A 289 30.29 1.10 22.47
CA HIS A 289 31.65 0.80 22.91
C HIS A 289 32.63 0.92 21.72
N PRO A 290 33.65 1.79 21.80
CA PRO A 290 34.48 2.14 20.63
C PRO A 290 35.37 0.98 20.11
N GLY A 291 35.58 -0.08 20.89
CA GLY A 291 36.36 -1.26 20.49
C GLY A 291 35.54 -2.48 20.05
N THR A 292 34.36 -2.70 20.63
CA THR A 292 33.55 -3.92 20.40
C THR A 292 32.31 -3.66 19.55
N GLY A 293 31.93 -2.40 19.34
CA GLY A 293 30.68 -2.04 18.65
C GLY A 293 29.41 -2.37 19.45
N GLU A 294 29.53 -2.85 20.69
CA GLU A 294 28.38 -3.13 21.54
C GLU A 294 27.62 -1.85 21.89
N GLN A 295 26.31 -1.88 21.67
CA GLN A 295 25.39 -0.81 22.05
C GLN A 295 24.78 -1.10 23.42
N LYS A 296 25.01 -0.19 24.35
CA LYS A 296 24.41 -0.16 25.67
C LYS A 296 23.33 0.92 25.70
N VAL A 297 22.10 0.51 26.00
CA VAL A 297 20.96 1.43 26.10
C VAL A 297 20.61 1.58 27.57
N THR A 298 20.55 2.81 28.06
CA THR A 298 20.09 3.11 29.41
C THR A 298 18.82 3.96 29.34
N VAL A 299 17.73 3.45 29.90
CA VAL A 299 16.43 4.13 29.91
C VAL A 299 16.12 4.52 31.35
N LYS A 300 15.97 5.81 31.61
CA LYS A 300 15.60 6.34 32.92
C LYS A 300 14.21 6.96 32.86
N ILE A 301 13.30 6.41 33.66
CA ILE A 301 11.92 6.87 33.76
C ILE A 301 11.87 7.88 34.90
N LEU A 302 11.66 9.15 34.57
CA LEU A 302 11.69 10.24 35.54
C LEU A 302 10.33 10.36 36.24
N ALA A 303 9.29 10.62 35.46
CA ALA A 303 7.94 10.84 35.97
C ALA A 303 6.88 10.56 34.89
N ALA A 304 5.64 10.37 35.33
CA ALA A 304 4.47 10.65 34.51
C ALA A 304 3.72 11.84 35.11
N ASN A 305 3.26 12.76 34.28
CA ASN A 305 2.63 14.01 34.67
C ASN A 305 1.22 14.09 34.09
N ASP A 306 0.33 14.78 34.79
CA ASP A 306 -1.03 15.11 34.35
C ASP A 306 -1.82 13.91 33.80
N LEU A 307 -1.70 12.74 34.46
CA LEU A 307 -2.44 11.55 34.05
C LEU A 307 -3.95 11.81 34.25
N ARG A 308 -4.72 11.78 33.16
CA ARG A 308 -6.17 11.98 33.15
C ARG A 308 -6.84 10.66 32.79
N TRP A 309 -7.18 9.87 33.80
CA TRP A 309 -7.82 8.57 33.62
C TRP A 309 -9.06 8.44 34.49
N GLN A 310 -10.14 7.85 33.97
CA GLN A 310 -11.34 7.56 34.76
C GLN A 310 -11.27 6.12 35.27
N THR A 311 -11.24 5.92 36.59
CA THR A 311 -11.25 4.59 37.21
C THR A 311 -12.21 4.55 38.39
N SER A 312 -12.99 3.48 38.49
CA SER A 312 -13.87 3.18 39.63
C SER A 312 -13.10 2.63 40.84
N SER A 313 -11.82 2.30 40.66
CA SER A 313 -10.93 1.73 41.68
C SER A 313 -9.67 2.58 41.87
N VAL A 314 -8.91 2.34 42.95
CA VAL A 314 -7.65 3.06 43.24
C VAL A 314 -6.71 2.99 42.04
N PHE A 315 -6.39 4.14 41.46
CA PHE A 315 -5.46 4.26 40.33
C PHE A 315 -4.05 3.83 40.75
N LYS A 316 -3.40 2.94 39.98
CA LYS A 316 -2.06 2.40 40.30
C LYS A 316 -1.14 2.48 39.08
N PRO A 317 -0.68 3.68 38.70
CA PRO A 317 0.17 3.83 37.54
C PRO A 317 1.53 3.16 37.75
N PHE A 318 2.02 2.57 36.68
CA PHE A 318 3.37 2.07 36.49
C PHE A 318 3.74 2.29 35.02
N VAL A 319 5.03 2.26 34.71
CA VAL A 319 5.53 2.39 33.34
C VAL A 319 6.27 1.12 33.00
N GLU A 320 5.95 0.54 31.84
CA GLU A 320 6.61 -0.64 31.31
C GLU A 320 7.44 -0.27 30.09
N VAL A 321 8.70 -0.69 30.08
CA VAL A 321 9.64 -0.48 28.98
C VAL A 321 9.86 -1.82 28.28
N HIS A 322 9.67 -1.78 26.96
CA HIS A 322 9.89 -2.91 26.07
C HIS A 322 11.06 -2.64 25.15
N LEU A 323 12.05 -3.52 25.17
CA LEU A 323 13.15 -3.51 24.21
C LEU A 323 12.78 -4.40 23.02
N VAL A 324 12.68 -3.79 21.84
CA VAL A 324 12.32 -4.46 20.59
C VAL A 324 13.43 -4.26 19.57
N GLY A 325 13.88 -5.34 18.94
CA GLY A 325 14.97 -5.31 17.98
C GLY A 325 15.50 -6.71 17.64
N PRO A 326 16.29 -6.84 16.56
CA PRO A 326 16.99 -8.07 16.23
C PRO A 326 18.09 -8.38 17.26
N HIS A 327 18.52 -9.64 17.34
CA HIS A 327 19.64 -10.09 18.21
C HIS A 327 19.47 -9.79 19.71
N LEU A 328 18.24 -9.85 20.22
CA LEU A 328 17.93 -9.66 21.64
C LEU A 328 17.68 -10.99 22.39
N SER A 329 18.24 -12.11 21.93
CA SER A 329 17.97 -13.45 22.49
C SER A 329 18.46 -13.60 23.93
N ASP A 330 19.56 -12.94 24.25
CA ASP A 330 20.29 -12.93 25.52
C ASP A 330 19.94 -11.72 26.40
N LYS A 331 19.13 -10.79 25.90
CA LYS A 331 18.76 -9.54 26.57
C LYS A 331 17.37 -9.60 27.21
N LYS A 332 17.22 -9.01 28.40
CA LYS A 332 15.93 -8.87 29.07
C LYS A 332 15.07 -7.83 28.35
N ARG A 333 13.95 -8.28 27.75
CA ARG A 333 13.14 -7.44 26.84
C ARG A 333 12.04 -6.61 27.51
N LYS A 334 11.69 -6.92 28.76
CA LYS A 334 10.57 -6.30 29.48
C LYS A 334 10.96 -5.98 30.90
N MET A 335 10.61 -4.78 31.33
CA MET A 335 10.98 -4.19 32.60
C MET A 335 9.92 -3.16 32.96
N ALA A 336 9.56 -3.07 34.24
CA ALA A 336 8.49 -2.22 34.71
C ALA A 336 8.89 -1.51 36.00
N THR A 337 8.42 -0.28 36.16
CA THR A 337 8.58 0.47 37.41
C THR A 337 7.68 -0.08 38.50
N LYS A 338 7.99 0.27 39.75
CA LYS A 338 7.10 -0.02 40.86
C LYS A 338 5.85 0.85 40.77
N SER A 339 4.68 0.23 40.89
CA SER A 339 3.39 0.94 40.86
C SER A 339 3.30 1.96 42.01
N LYS A 340 2.72 3.14 41.74
CA LYS A 340 2.53 4.23 42.72
C LYS A 340 1.03 4.48 42.96
N PRO A 341 0.38 3.77 43.90
CA PRO A 341 -1.07 3.87 44.11
C PRO A 341 -1.52 5.29 44.49
N GLY A 342 -2.64 5.74 43.92
CA GLY A 342 -3.29 7.01 44.22
C GLY A 342 -2.58 8.26 43.68
N ASN A 343 -1.51 8.11 42.88
CA ASN A 343 -0.73 9.24 42.40
C ASN A 343 -0.98 9.50 40.91
N TRP A 344 -1.45 10.70 40.56
CA TRP A 344 -1.72 11.13 39.19
C TRP A 344 -0.51 11.81 38.52
N ALA A 345 0.53 12.10 39.30
CA ALA A 345 1.82 12.61 38.82
C ALA A 345 3.00 11.84 39.48
N PRO A 346 3.11 10.51 39.24
CA PRO A 346 4.12 9.69 39.89
C PRO A 346 5.54 10.01 39.42
N LYS A 347 6.44 10.24 40.39
CA LYS A 347 7.89 10.27 40.17
C LYS A 347 8.46 8.88 40.37
N PHE A 348 9.04 8.31 39.33
CA PHE A 348 9.65 6.97 39.35
C PHE A 348 11.14 7.06 39.66
N ASN A 349 11.89 7.87 38.91
CA ASN A 349 13.35 7.96 38.96
C ASN A 349 14.06 6.59 38.87
N GLU A 350 13.44 5.62 38.18
CA GLU A 350 13.96 4.28 38.00
C GLU A 350 14.81 4.21 36.74
N THR A 351 15.99 3.60 36.83
CA THR A 351 16.92 3.45 35.71
C THR A 351 17.01 2.00 35.31
N PHE A 352 16.93 1.76 34.01
CA PHE A 352 16.96 0.46 33.42
C PHE A 352 18.11 0.34 32.44
N HIS A 353 18.83 -0.78 32.50
CA HIS A 353 19.92 -1.10 31.57
C HIS A 353 19.44 -2.20 30.61
N LEU A 354 19.47 -1.90 29.33
CA LEU A 354 18.94 -2.67 28.21
C LEU A 354 20.02 -3.06 27.20
#